data_AF-A0A7C4SIA9-F1
#
_entry.id   AF-A0A7C4SIA9-F1
#
_cell.length_a   1.000
_cell.length_b   1.000
_cell.length_c   1.000
_cell.angle_alpha   90.00
_cell.angle_beta   90.00
_cell.angle_gamma   90.00
#
_symmetry.space_group_name_H-M   'P 1'
#
loop_
_entity.id
_entity.type
_entity.pdbx_description
1 polymer ?
#
loop_
_entity_poly.entity_id
_entity_poly.type
_entity_poly.pdbx_seq_one_letter_code
_entity_poly.pdbx_strand_id
1 'polypeptide(L)'
;MPISLKERIEMLRQGILHRYVIPALEERGFMVSNWKRPQSFEDMVLRDEGWIPLYTQFTTWETYSRDSPLYVYFNTFYGDVYEKAYRICFVEFIINVLNFPLKKNLVGTFTRLNVKDGYYWKTRIPIDLSFPDACVNEIDGKYDELTLLMSNEGVIEELMNLDNSKVWRKVI
;
A
#
# COMPACT_ATOMS: atom_id res chain seq x y z
N MET A 1 18.46 23.49 -6.84
CA MET A 1 17.23 24.04 -6.25
C MET A 1 17.17 23.66 -4.77
N PRO A 2 16.69 24.53 -3.87
CA PRO A 2 16.49 24.17 -2.47
C PRO A 2 15.34 23.17 -2.31
N ILE A 3 15.56 22.09 -1.54
CA ILE A 3 14.55 21.07 -1.23
C ILE A 3 13.45 21.69 -0.34
N SER A 4 12.19 21.52 -0.75
CA SER A 4 11.02 22.01 -0.04
C SER A 4 10.80 21.31 1.31
N LEU A 5 10.03 21.92 2.22
CA LEU A 5 9.68 21.29 3.51
C LEU A 5 8.97 19.94 3.31
N LYS A 6 8.07 19.87 2.33
CA LYS A 6 7.33 18.66 1.97
C LYS A 6 8.28 17.52 1.59
N GLU A 7 9.22 17.79 0.69
CA GLU A 7 10.23 16.82 0.27
C GLU A 7 11.13 16.40 1.44
N ARG A 8 11.53 17.33 2.32
CA ARG A 8 12.31 16.99 3.52
C ARG A 8 11.56 16.02 4.45
N ILE A 9 10.28 16.26 4.69
CA ILE A 9 9.45 15.38 5.50
C ILE A 9 9.35 13.98 4.87
N GLU A 10 9.11 13.93 3.56
CA GLU A 10 9.03 12.66 2.84
C GLU A 10 10.34 11.88 2.92
N MET A 11 11.48 12.55 2.70
CA MET A 11 12.81 11.94 2.85
C MET A 11 13.06 11.38 4.26
N LEU A 12 12.60 12.07 5.31
CA LEU A 12 12.71 11.58 6.68
C LEU A 12 11.90 10.30 6.90
N ARG A 13 10.65 10.26 6.40
CA ARG A 13 9.79 9.08 6.48
C ARG A 13 10.40 7.91 5.71
N GLN A 14 10.84 8.15 4.48
CA GLN A 14 11.55 7.15 3.67
C GLN A 14 12.81 6.65 4.39
N GLY A 15 13.55 7.53 5.05
CA GLY A 15 14.71 7.17 5.86
C GLY A 15 14.35 6.18 6.98
N ILE A 16 13.32 6.46 7.77
CA ILE A 16 12.87 5.56 8.84
C ILE A 16 12.36 4.23 8.28
N LEU A 17 11.56 4.28 7.21
CA LEU A 17 11.02 3.08 6.58
C LEU A 17 12.12 2.16 6.07
N HIS A 18 13.00 2.67 5.20
CA HIS A 18 14.02 1.86 4.54
C HIS A 18 15.19 1.47 5.46
N ARG A 19 15.42 2.18 6.56
CA ARG A 19 16.51 1.85 7.50
C ARG A 19 16.06 1.00 8.68
N TYR A 20 14.76 0.93 8.98
CA TYR A 20 14.26 0.23 10.15
C TYR A 20 13.04 -0.64 9.85
N VAL A 21 11.92 -0.03 9.43
CA VAL A 21 10.63 -0.73 9.33
C VAL A 21 10.66 -1.83 8.27
N ILE A 22 11.17 -1.52 7.07
CA ILE A 22 11.26 -2.48 5.97
C ILE A 22 12.21 -3.64 6.33
N PRO A 23 13.46 -3.41 6.77
CA PRO A 23 14.33 -4.51 7.21
C PRO A 23 13.71 -5.40 8.28
N ALA A 24 13.04 -4.83 9.27
CA ALA A 24 12.37 -5.60 10.32
C ALA A 24 11.17 -6.41 9.80
N LEU A 25 10.44 -5.90 8.80
CA LEU A 25 9.39 -6.66 8.11
C LEU A 25 9.97 -7.75 7.20
N GLU A 26 11.11 -7.49 6.55
CA GLU A 26 11.83 -8.50 5.76
C GLU A 26 12.29 -9.67 6.63
N GLU A 27 12.75 -9.42 7.85
CA GLU A 27 13.04 -10.46 8.85
C GLU A 27 11.80 -11.29 9.23
N ARG A 28 10.60 -10.72 9.09
CA ARG A 28 9.30 -11.40 9.27
C ARG A 28 8.75 -12.02 7.99
N GLY A 29 9.52 -12.01 6.90
CA GLY A 29 9.19 -12.65 5.64
C GLY A 29 8.49 -11.76 4.62
N PHE A 30 8.30 -10.45 4.88
CA PHE A 30 7.79 -9.53 3.87
C PHE A 30 8.85 -9.23 2.83
N MET A 31 8.66 -9.70 1.60
CA MET A 31 9.63 -9.53 0.52
C MET A 31 9.16 -8.48 -0.47
N VAL A 32 10.11 -7.77 -1.09
CA VAL A 32 9.82 -6.86 -2.21
C VAL A 32 9.11 -7.63 -3.32
N SER A 33 8.00 -7.08 -3.80
CA SER A 33 7.26 -7.64 -4.92
C SER A 33 7.59 -6.99 -6.26
N ASN A 34 7.43 -7.78 -7.33
CA ASN A 34 7.51 -7.32 -8.71
C ASN A 34 6.29 -6.48 -9.12
N TRP A 35 5.19 -6.55 -8.38
CA TRP A 35 4.04 -5.69 -8.61
C TRP A 35 4.32 -4.30 -8.04
N LYS A 36 3.99 -3.26 -8.81
CA LYS A 36 4.08 -1.86 -8.37
C LYS A 36 2.67 -1.32 -8.21
N ARG A 37 2.42 -0.60 -7.11
CA ARG A 37 1.12 0.03 -6.89
C ARG A 37 0.87 1.04 -8.02
N PRO A 38 -0.27 0.94 -8.74
CA PRO A 38 -0.59 1.91 -9.78
C PRO A 38 -0.93 3.28 -9.19
N GLN A 39 -0.66 4.32 -9.97
CA GLN A 39 -1.09 5.67 -9.62
C GLN A 39 -2.61 5.75 -9.63
N SER A 40 -3.17 6.13 -8.50
CA SER A 40 -4.60 6.28 -8.26
C SER A 40 -5.03 7.73 -8.37
N PHE A 41 -6.33 7.95 -8.49
CA PHE A 41 -6.90 9.30 -8.42
C PHE A 41 -6.68 9.97 -7.06
N GLU A 42 -6.47 9.18 -5.99
CA GLU A 42 -6.12 9.72 -4.67
C GLU A 42 -4.70 10.31 -4.62
N ASP A 43 -3.84 9.93 -5.58
CA ASP A 43 -2.48 10.45 -5.70
C ASP A 43 -2.43 11.73 -6.56
N MET A 44 -3.60 12.30 -6.89
CA MET A 44 -3.75 13.49 -7.72
C MET A 44 -4.76 14.47 -7.10
N VAL A 45 -4.59 15.75 -7.41
CA VAL A 45 -5.54 16.82 -7.06
C VAL A 45 -5.90 17.60 -8.30
N LEU A 46 -7.19 17.91 -8.48
CA LEU A 46 -7.63 18.78 -9.54
C LEU A 46 -7.31 20.24 -9.18
N ARG A 47 -6.54 20.92 -10.03
CA ARG A 47 -6.27 22.35 -9.99
C ARG A 47 -6.66 23.00 -11.32
N ASP A 48 -6.51 24.33 -11.40
CA ASP A 48 -6.82 25.11 -12.61
C ASP A 48 -6.03 24.62 -13.84
N GLU A 49 -4.82 24.09 -13.62
CA GLU A 49 -3.93 23.55 -14.66
C GLU A 49 -4.22 22.06 -14.99
N GLY A 50 -5.22 21.46 -14.35
CA GLY A 50 -5.61 20.05 -14.52
C GLY A 50 -5.30 19.17 -13.31
N TRP A 51 -5.23 17.85 -13.54
CA TRP A 51 -4.88 16.89 -12.50
C TRP A 51 -3.37 16.93 -12.22
N ILE A 52 -3.01 17.37 -11.03
CA ILE A 52 -1.62 17.50 -10.60
C ILE A 52 -1.28 16.37 -9.64
N PRO A 53 -0.17 15.65 -9.87
CA PRO A 53 0.35 14.67 -8.92
C PRO A 53 0.59 15.26 -7.55
N LEU A 54 0.20 14.51 -6.54
CA LEU A 54 0.44 14.88 -5.16
C LEU A 54 1.79 14.40 -4.63
N TYR A 55 2.40 13.39 -5.24
CA TYR A 55 3.70 12.83 -4.84
C TYR A 55 4.89 13.73 -5.19
N THR A 56 6.08 13.40 -4.66
CA THR A 56 7.33 14.11 -4.98
C THR A 56 8.29 13.21 -5.77
N GLN A 57 9.45 13.75 -6.15
CA GLN A 57 10.52 12.98 -6.79
C GLN A 57 11.11 11.88 -5.88
N PHE A 58 10.82 11.92 -4.57
CA PHE A 58 11.31 10.94 -3.59
C PHE A 58 10.31 9.81 -3.30
N THR A 59 9.13 9.84 -3.94
CA THR A 59 8.08 8.86 -3.68
C THR A 59 8.45 7.50 -4.24
N THR A 60 8.45 6.51 -3.37
CA THR A 60 8.67 5.10 -3.72
C THR A 60 7.36 4.43 -4.09
N TRP A 61 7.42 3.52 -5.07
CA TRP A 61 6.28 2.74 -5.58
C TRP A 61 6.45 1.24 -5.30
N GLU A 62 7.41 0.91 -4.44
CA GLU A 62 7.71 -0.45 -4.04
C GLU A 62 6.58 -1.02 -3.19
N THR A 63 6.26 -2.29 -3.44
CA THR A 63 5.28 -3.02 -2.65
C THR A 63 5.92 -4.26 -2.09
N TYR A 64 5.41 -4.72 -0.95
CA TYR A 64 5.93 -5.86 -0.21
C TYR A 64 4.82 -6.89 -0.02
N SER A 65 5.18 -8.15 0.12
CA SER A 65 4.22 -9.22 0.42
C SER A 65 4.93 -10.34 1.16
N ARG A 66 4.28 -10.96 2.14
CA ARG A 66 4.79 -12.16 2.81
C ARG A 66 4.23 -13.42 2.15
N ASP A 67 2.92 -13.59 2.30
CA ASP A 67 2.15 -14.69 1.72
C ASP A 67 1.13 -14.07 0.77
N SER A 68 1.43 -14.04 -0.54
CA SER A 68 0.51 -13.52 -1.56
C SER A 68 -0.88 -14.12 -1.33
N PRO A 69 -1.86 -13.30 -0.90
CA PRO A 69 -2.52 -12.43 -1.87
C PRO A 69 -2.59 -10.93 -1.50
N LEU A 70 -1.98 -10.51 -0.39
CA LEU A 70 -2.08 -9.13 0.11
C LEU A 70 -0.75 -8.38 -0.06
N TYR A 71 -0.82 -7.17 -0.60
CA TYR A 71 0.35 -6.35 -0.93
C TYR A 71 0.40 -5.14 0.00
N VAL A 72 1.55 -4.88 0.58
CA VAL A 72 1.80 -3.76 1.48
C VAL A 72 2.48 -2.64 0.70
N TYR A 73 1.92 -1.44 0.77
CA TYR A 73 2.47 -0.23 0.17
C TYR A 73 2.60 0.87 1.23
N PHE A 74 3.77 1.50 1.29
CA PHE A 74 4.04 2.63 2.18
C PHE A 74 3.78 3.94 1.46
N ASN A 75 2.63 4.55 1.76
CA ASN A 75 2.31 5.88 1.26
C ASN A 75 2.91 6.94 2.21
N THR A 76 4.10 7.39 1.87
CA THR A 76 4.85 8.42 2.60
C THR A 76 4.43 9.83 2.22
N PHE A 77 3.63 10.01 1.17
CA PHE A 77 3.10 11.29 0.78
C PHE A 77 1.83 11.60 1.58
N TYR A 78 1.81 12.75 2.26
CA TYR A 78 0.64 13.27 2.93
C TYR A 78 0.41 14.71 2.48
N GLY A 79 -0.80 15.01 2.02
CA GLY A 79 -1.16 16.29 1.43
C GLY A 79 -1.34 17.43 2.42
N ASP A 80 -1.38 17.11 3.71
CA ASP A 80 -1.68 18.08 4.76
C ASP A 80 -0.46 18.31 5.67
N VAL A 81 -0.06 19.56 5.89
CA VAL A 81 1.27 19.91 6.43
C VAL A 81 1.18 20.34 7.91
N TYR A 82 0.14 19.92 8.65
CA TYR A 82 0.03 20.22 10.07
C TYR A 82 1.11 19.51 10.92
N GLU A 83 1.47 20.10 12.06
CA GLU A 83 2.59 19.69 12.94
C GLU A 83 2.60 18.23 13.42
N LYS A 84 1.50 17.47 13.31
CA LYS A 84 1.49 16.04 13.66
C LYS A 84 1.68 15.13 12.47
N ALA A 85 1.56 15.67 11.26
CA ALA A 85 1.60 14.91 10.03
C ALA A 85 2.95 14.25 9.80
N TYR A 86 4.07 14.93 10.06
CA TYR A 86 5.41 14.46 9.64
C TYR A 86 5.79 13.07 10.16
N ARG A 87 5.20 12.64 11.28
CA ARG A 87 5.45 11.34 11.92
C ARG A 87 4.60 10.21 11.34
N ILE A 88 3.49 10.55 10.69
CA ILE A 88 2.54 9.56 10.18
C ILE A 88 2.93 9.14 8.76
N CYS A 89 2.93 7.83 8.53
CA CYS A 89 2.91 7.21 7.21
C CYS A 89 1.59 6.45 7.06
N PHE A 90 1.03 6.40 5.86
CA PHE A 90 -0.09 5.49 5.60
C PHE A 90 0.45 4.18 5.04
N VAL A 91 -0.03 3.06 5.57
CA VAL A 91 0.23 1.74 5.01
C VAL A 91 -1.05 1.25 4.34
N GLU A 92 -0.92 0.89 3.08
CA GLU A 92 -2.01 0.31 2.30
C GLU A 92 -1.80 -1.19 2.11
N PHE A 93 -2.82 -1.96 2.42
CA PHE A 93 -2.91 -3.40 2.18
C PHE A 93 -3.82 -3.61 0.97
N ILE A 94 -3.29 -4.13 -0.13
CA ILE A 94 -3.91 -4.09 -1.45
C ILE A 94 -4.06 -5.49 -2.01
N ILE A 95 -5.25 -5.80 -2.52
CA ILE A 95 -5.49 -6.99 -3.34
C ILE A 95 -5.10 -6.63 -4.78
N ASN A 96 -4.05 -7.25 -5.32
CA ASN A 96 -3.43 -6.86 -6.61
C ASN A 96 -4.18 -7.38 -7.85
N VAL A 97 -5.50 -7.52 -7.77
CA VAL A 97 -6.35 -7.95 -8.89
C VAL A 97 -7.31 -6.83 -9.27
N LEU A 98 -7.09 -6.28 -10.48
CA LEU A 98 -7.91 -5.22 -11.03
C LEU A 98 -9.37 -5.67 -11.17
N ASN A 99 -10.30 -4.84 -10.72
CA ASN A 99 -11.75 -5.06 -10.80
C ASN A 99 -12.22 -6.37 -10.13
N PHE A 100 -11.50 -6.86 -9.12
CA PHE A 100 -11.87 -8.07 -8.39
C PHE A 100 -13.28 -7.93 -7.78
N PRO A 101 -14.19 -8.90 -7.96
CA PRO A 101 -15.53 -8.87 -7.39
C PRO A 101 -15.52 -9.29 -5.91
N LEU A 102 -15.10 -8.38 -5.03
CA LEU A 102 -14.98 -8.64 -3.59
C LEU A 102 -16.32 -9.08 -2.96
N LYS A 103 -16.24 -10.02 -2.01
CA LYS A 103 -17.39 -10.46 -1.22
C LYS A 103 -17.99 -9.29 -0.42
N LYS A 104 -19.32 -9.26 -0.33
CA LYS A 104 -20.06 -8.15 0.33
C LYS A 104 -19.62 -7.93 1.78
N ASN A 105 -19.28 -8.98 2.52
CA ASN A 105 -18.88 -8.90 3.92
C ASN A 105 -17.51 -8.21 4.12
N LEU A 106 -16.67 -8.16 3.08
CA LEU A 106 -15.38 -7.47 3.11
C LEU A 106 -15.47 -6.03 2.61
N VAL A 107 -16.61 -5.63 2.02
CA VAL A 107 -16.85 -4.25 1.61
C VAL A 107 -17.02 -3.38 2.85
N GLY A 108 -16.25 -2.30 2.93
CA GLY A 108 -16.20 -1.42 4.10
C GLY A 108 -14.92 -1.63 4.90
N THR A 109 -14.47 -2.87 5.06
CA THR A 109 -13.09 -3.18 5.50
C THR A 109 -12.12 -2.80 4.39
N PHE A 110 -12.37 -3.31 3.19
CA PHE A 110 -11.69 -2.88 1.98
C PHE A 110 -12.50 -1.80 1.27
N THR A 111 -11.77 -0.79 0.80
CA THR A 111 -12.26 0.34 0.02
C THR A 111 -11.61 0.34 -1.36
N ARG A 112 -12.15 1.10 -2.30
CA ARG A 112 -11.64 1.13 -3.67
C ARG A 112 -10.46 2.09 -3.79
N LEU A 113 -9.33 1.57 -4.28
CA LEU A 113 -8.25 2.35 -4.87
C LEU A 113 -8.57 2.55 -6.35
N ASN A 114 -9.20 3.68 -6.70
CA ASN A 114 -9.61 3.95 -8.08
C ASN A 114 -8.42 4.38 -8.93
N VAL A 115 -8.27 3.74 -10.09
CA VAL A 115 -7.22 4.01 -11.09
C VAL A 115 -7.87 4.28 -12.45
N LYS A 116 -7.10 4.74 -13.43
CA LYS A 116 -7.61 5.09 -14.75
C LYS A 116 -8.46 3.99 -15.40
N ASP A 117 -8.04 2.73 -15.28
CA ASP A 117 -8.64 1.59 -15.97
C ASP A 117 -9.54 0.70 -15.06
N GLY A 118 -9.90 1.21 -13.87
CA GLY A 118 -10.76 0.46 -12.93
C GLY A 118 -10.43 0.73 -11.47
N TYR A 119 -10.45 -0.31 -10.65
CA TYR A 119 -10.11 -0.19 -9.23
C TYR A 119 -9.42 -1.43 -8.68
N TYR A 120 -8.64 -1.24 -7.62
CA TYR A 120 -8.16 -2.29 -6.73
C TYR A 120 -8.86 -2.18 -5.38
N TRP A 121 -8.85 -3.24 -4.59
CA TRP A 121 -9.31 -3.18 -3.20
C TRP A 121 -8.15 -2.92 -2.27
N LYS A 122 -8.33 -1.99 -1.34
CA LYS A 122 -7.33 -1.68 -0.32
C LYS A 122 -7.94 -1.45 1.06
N THR A 123 -7.15 -1.71 2.07
CA THR A 123 -7.33 -1.18 3.43
C THR A 123 -6.17 -0.25 3.72
N ARG A 124 -6.43 0.93 4.28
CA ARG A 124 -5.39 1.90 4.63
C ARG A 124 -5.42 2.14 6.14
N ILE A 125 -4.25 2.10 6.79
CA ILE A 125 -4.08 2.49 8.19
C ILE A 125 -3.01 3.58 8.32
N PRO A 126 -3.16 4.56 9.23
CA PRO A 126 -2.06 5.43 9.63
C PRO A 126 -1.14 4.70 10.62
N ILE A 127 0.17 4.83 10.45
CA ILE A 127 1.18 4.36 11.42
C ILE A 127 2.03 5.54 11.90
N ASP A 128 2.42 5.55 13.18
CA ASP A 128 3.31 6.56 13.76
C ASP A 128 4.77 6.09 13.77
N LEU A 129 5.56 6.62 12.84
CA LEU A 129 6.97 6.27 12.66
C LEU A 129 7.88 6.68 13.84
N SER A 130 7.35 7.38 14.85
CA SER A 130 8.10 7.70 16.07
C SER A 130 8.44 6.45 16.89
N PHE A 131 7.68 5.36 16.71
CA PHE A 131 7.88 4.09 17.41
C PHE A 131 8.00 2.95 16.40
N PRO A 132 9.19 2.76 15.79
CA PRO A 132 9.35 1.80 14.69
C PRO A 132 8.99 0.36 15.04
N ASP A 133 9.29 -0.12 16.25
CA ASP A 133 8.91 -1.48 16.68
C ASP A 133 7.39 -1.67 16.77
N ALA A 134 6.68 -0.64 17.25
CA ALA A 134 5.22 -0.65 17.29
C ALA A 134 4.64 -0.65 15.88
N CYS A 135 5.23 0.12 14.95
CA CYS A 135 4.83 0.12 13.54
C CYS A 135 4.92 -1.28 12.92
N VAL A 136 6.04 -1.97 13.12
CA VAL A 136 6.26 -3.30 12.54
C VAL A 136 5.21 -4.28 13.06
N ASN A 137 4.96 -4.29 14.37
CA ASN A 137 3.94 -5.15 14.97
C ASN A 137 2.52 -4.81 14.49
N GLU A 138 2.20 -3.53 14.32
CA GLU A 138 0.89 -3.10 13.84
C GLU A 138 0.65 -3.49 12.37
N ILE A 139 1.66 -3.33 11.51
CA ILE A 139 1.59 -3.74 10.11
C ILE A 139 1.40 -5.26 9.99
N ASP A 140 2.22 -6.01 10.73
CA ASP A 140 2.21 -7.47 10.74
C ASP A 140 0.87 -8.01 11.26
N GLY A 141 0.41 -7.51 12.41
CA GLY A 141 -0.88 -7.89 12.97
C GLY A 141 -2.06 -7.52 12.07
N LYS A 142 -2.01 -6.36 11.41
CA LYS A 142 -3.07 -5.96 10.46
C LYS A 142 -3.06 -6.83 9.21
N TYR A 143 -1.89 -7.23 8.73
CA TYR A 143 -1.76 -8.16 7.61
C TYR A 143 -2.44 -9.51 7.93
N ASP A 144 -2.17 -10.06 9.12
CA ASP A 144 -2.77 -11.32 9.57
C ASP A 144 -4.29 -11.21 9.76
N GLU A 145 -4.75 -10.13 10.37
CA GLU A 145 -6.18 -9.85 10.54
C GLU A 145 -6.90 -9.84 9.18
N LEU A 146 -6.39 -9.08 8.21
CA LEU A 146 -6.99 -8.97 6.88
C LEU A 146 -6.92 -10.28 6.11
N THR A 147 -5.82 -11.01 6.23
CA THR A 147 -5.65 -12.33 5.60
C THR A 147 -6.66 -13.33 6.17
N LEU A 148 -6.84 -13.36 7.49
CA LEU A 148 -7.84 -14.21 8.13
C LEU A 148 -9.27 -13.86 7.69
N LEU A 149 -9.61 -12.57 7.60
CA LEU A 149 -10.92 -12.13 7.09
C LEU A 149 -11.15 -12.57 5.64
N MET A 150 -10.15 -12.44 4.77
CA MET A 150 -10.23 -12.92 3.39
C MET A 150 -10.38 -14.44 3.31
N SER A 151 -9.65 -15.18 4.16
CA SER A 151 -9.69 -16.63 4.25
C SER A 151 -11.09 -17.13 4.64
N ASN A 152 -11.68 -16.53 5.68
CA ASN A 152 -13.01 -16.89 6.16
C ASN A 152 -14.12 -16.68 5.09
N GLU A 153 -13.89 -15.77 4.15
CA GLU A 153 -14.81 -15.45 3.05
C GLU A 153 -14.46 -16.18 1.74
N GLY A 154 -13.47 -17.08 1.77
CA GLY A 154 -13.02 -17.86 0.60
C GLY A 154 -12.30 -17.05 -0.48
N VAL A 155 -11.87 -15.83 -0.16
CA VAL A 155 -11.25 -14.91 -1.14
C VAL A 155 -9.82 -15.31 -1.46
N ILE A 156 -9.09 -15.89 -0.51
CA ILE A 156 -7.70 -16.31 -0.74
C ILE A 156 -7.66 -17.41 -1.80
N GLU A 157 -8.53 -18.41 -1.71
CA GLU A 157 -8.64 -19.51 -2.66
C GLU A 157 -9.01 -19.02 -4.06
N GLU A 158 -9.93 -18.05 -4.16
CA GLU A 158 -10.29 -17.41 -5.42
C GLU A 158 -9.09 -16.70 -6.06
N LEU A 159 -8.32 -15.95 -5.27
CA LEU A 159 -7.14 -15.22 -5.75
C LEU A 159 -6.02 -16.18 -6.19
N MET A 160 -5.77 -17.26 -5.44
CA MET A 160 -4.80 -18.29 -5.80
C MET A 160 -5.17 -18.99 -7.12
N ASN A 161 -6.46 -19.31 -7.33
CA ASN A 161 -6.94 -19.91 -8.57
C ASN A 161 -6.77 -18.96 -9.77
N LEU A 162 -7.00 -17.66 -9.56
CA LEU A 162 -6.79 -16.65 -10.60
C LEU A 162 -5.31 -16.50 -10.99
N ASP A 163 -4.40 -16.54 -10.03
CA ASP A 163 -2.96 -16.43 -10.32
C ASP A 163 -2.46 -17.65 -11.12
N ASN A 164 -2.86 -18.85 -10.69
CA ASN A 164 -2.60 -20.08 -11.44
C ASN A 164 -3.15 -20.00 -12.88
N SER A 165 -4.33 -19.41 -13.10
CA SER A 165 -4.90 -19.25 -14.45
C SER A 165 -4.11 -18.29 -15.36
N LYS A 166 -3.40 -17.31 -14.79
CA LYS A 166 -2.53 -16.39 -15.55
C LYS A 166 -1.22 -17.05 -15.97
N VAL A 167 -0.71 -18.02 -15.19
CA VAL A 167 0.49 -18.80 -15.54
C VAL A 167 0.28 -19.61 -16.81
N TRP A 168 -0.92 -20.16 -17.04
CA TRP A 168 -1.26 -20.91 -18.26
C TRP A 168 -1.45 -20.03 -19.51
N ARG A 169 -1.69 -18.72 -19.37
CA ARG A 169 -1.80 -17.78 -20.51
C ARG A 169 -0.46 -17.25 -21.03
N LYS A 170 0.67 -17.62 -20.40
CA LYS A 170 2.03 -17.29 -20.87
C LYS A 170 2.71 -18.42 -21.66
N VAL A 171 2.00 -19.53 -21.92
CA VAL A 171 2.52 -20.67 -22.68
C VAL A 171 1.63 -20.94 -23.91
N ILE A 172 1.48 -19.94 -24.79
CA ILE A 172 1.11 -20.11 -26.21
C ILE A 172 1.83 -19.03 -27.01
#